data_AF-X1Q071-F1
#
_entry.id   AF-X1Q071-F1
#
_cell.length_a   1.000
_cell.length_b   1.000
_cell.length_c   1.000
_cell.angle_alpha   90.00
_cell.angle_beta   90.00
_cell.angle_gamma   90.00
#
_symmetry.space_group_name_H-M   'P 1'
#
loop_
_entity.id
_entity.type
_entity.pdbx_description
1 polymer ?
#
loop_
_entity_poly.entity_id
_entity_poly.type
_entity_poly.pdbx_seq_one_letter_code
_entity_poly.pdbx_strand_id
1 'polypeptide(L)'
;KKYEGALKMSALMQDPARDPHGVFTQLNFDAFSESYPLVPYHVPLMIDIFGVLRSRGPAGRPIPELTGRERAILAVARYALLDLIEKGEDVGALVTFDRVYDAISEELKAVRSEYQALISEITKAGEIEGMKLEPVAKALFLLQQVGEVISSTTHNVAAILYPSLGVDQKEHEERVRACLEELVKKNWTTEEEGKYRFLSEVERTFEQDIDKQTVRARNKEVLAFEIAKEGLKAIRKYNYEGRAFDVHMWIDDQ
;
A
#
# COMPACT_ATOMS: atom_id res chain seq x y z
N LYS A 1 -35.25 15.15 -2.27
CA LYS A 1 -34.83 14.01 -1.41
C LYS A 1 -33.89 13.07 -2.19
N LYS A 2 -32.78 13.56 -2.76
CA LYS A 2 -31.85 12.75 -3.58
C LYS A 2 -30.71 12.12 -2.76
N TYR A 3 -30.59 12.50 -1.49
CA TYR A 3 -29.55 12.05 -0.56
C TYR A 3 -30.14 11.45 0.74
N GLU A 4 -31.43 11.13 0.72
CA GLU A 4 -32.13 10.58 1.89
C GLU A 4 -32.04 9.06 1.83
N GLY A 5 -30.98 8.52 2.43
CA GLY A 5 -30.76 7.09 2.52
C GLY A 5 -29.29 6.80 2.68
N ALA A 6 -28.85 6.67 3.94
CA ALA A 6 -27.51 6.30 4.38
C ALA A 6 -26.36 6.95 3.61
N LEU A 7 -25.57 7.79 4.28
CA LEU A 7 -24.18 8.03 3.90
C LEU A 7 -23.44 6.67 3.89
N LYS A 8 -23.64 5.86 2.84
CA LYS A 8 -22.76 4.74 2.46
C LYS A 8 -21.51 5.41 1.93
N MET A 9 -20.74 5.97 2.85
CA MET A 9 -19.41 6.45 2.53
C MET A 9 -18.52 5.22 2.41
N SER A 10 -17.85 5.10 1.26
CA SER A 10 -16.69 4.23 1.05
C SER A 10 -15.56 4.48 2.03
N ALA A 11 -15.58 5.63 2.71
CA ALA A 11 -14.54 6.04 3.63
C ALA A 11 -14.41 5.13 4.84
N LEU A 12 -15.38 4.24 5.12
CA LEU A 12 -15.23 3.31 6.23
C LEU A 12 -14.19 2.23 5.93
N MET A 13 -13.40 1.89 6.94
CA MET A 13 -12.37 0.87 6.84
C MET A 13 -12.97 -0.53 6.90
N GLN A 14 -12.27 -1.48 6.28
CA GLN A 14 -12.54 -2.91 6.38
C GLN A 14 -11.52 -3.59 7.29
N ASP A 15 -12.04 -4.54 8.07
CA ASP A 15 -11.29 -5.47 8.92
C ASP A 15 -10.17 -4.83 9.77
N PRO A 16 -10.43 -3.73 10.51
CA PRO A 16 -9.46 -3.20 11.45
C PRO A 16 -9.17 -4.23 12.54
N ALA A 17 -7.91 -4.44 12.88
CA ALA A 17 -7.49 -5.34 13.96
C ALA A 17 -8.02 -4.88 15.33
N ARG A 18 -8.28 -3.58 15.48
CA ARG A 18 -8.88 -2.98 16.67
C ARG A 18 -9.81 -1.83 16.26
N ASP A 19 -11.07 -1.89 16.69
CA ASP A 19 -12.05 -0.83 16.44
C ASP A 19 -12.87 -0.51 17.71
N PRO A 20 -12.26 0.20 18.68
CA PRO A 20 -12.98 0.56 19.89
C PRO A 20 -14.11 1.52 19.53
N HIS A 21 -15.34 1.18 19.92
CA HIS A 21 -16.55 1.97 19.66
C HIS A 21 -16.95 2.09 18.17
N GLY A 22 -16.38 1.28 17.27
CA GLY A 22 -16.81 1.25 15.86
C GLY A 22 -16.38 2.48 15.06
N VAL A 23 -15.36 3.22 15.50
CA VAL A 23 -14.91 4.48 14.88
C VAL A 23 -14.46 4.29 13.43
N PHE A 24 -13.88 3.13 13.10
CA PHE A 24 -13.40 2.82 11.75
C PHE A 24 -14.49 2.24 10.84
N THR A 25 -15.45 1.49 11.41
CA THR A 25 -16.44 0.71 10.67
C THR A 25 -17.85 1.29 10.70
N GLN A 26 -18.12 2.32 11.51
CA GLN A 26 -19.43 2.94 11.66
C GLN A 26 -19.35 4.45 11.47
N LEU A 27 -20.37 5.01 10.81
CA LEU A 27 -20.52 6.45 10.64
C LEU A 27 -21.81 6.93 11.31
N ASN A 28 -21.65 7.76 12.34
CA ASN A 28 -22.75 8.54 12.91
C ASN A 28 -22.76 9.93 12.26
N PHE A 29 -23.95 10.43 11.92
CA PHE A 29 -24.14 11.79 11.39
C PHE A 29 -23.59 12.86 12.32
N ASP A 30 -23.83 12.77 13.64
CA ASP A 30 -23.36 13.78 14.58
C ASP A 30 -21.82 13.85 14.60
N ALA A 31 -21.17 12.69 14.72
CA ALA A 31 -19.71 12.60 14.71
C ALA A 31 -19.11 13.08 13.38
N PHE A 32 -19.76 12.75 12.25
CA PHE A 32 -19.35 13.24 10.94
C PHE A 32 -19.53 14.76 10.83
N SER A 33 -20.66 15.31 11.27
CA SER A 33 -20.95 16.74 11.24
C SER A 33 -19.97 17.55 12.10
N GLU A 34 -19.51 16.99 13.22
CA GLU A 34 -18.50 17.61 14.08
C GLU A 34 -17.08 17.55 13.49
N SER A 35 -16.81 16.52 12.67
CA SER A 35 -15.49 16.29 12.08
C SER A 35 -15.32 16.91 10.69
N TYR A 36 -16.41 17.16 9.96
CA TYR A 36 -16.39 17.63 8.58
C TYR A 36 -15.49 18.88 8.42
N PRO A 37 -14.58 18.91 7.42
CA PRO A 37 -14.43 17.99 6.28
C PRO A 37 -13.51 16.78 6.52
N LEU A 38 -13.15 16.46 7.77
CA LEU A 38 -12.51 15.18 8.12
C LEU A 38 -13.56 14.10 8.35
N VAL A 39 -13.17 12.83 8.15
CA VAL A 39 -13.97 11.67 8.58
C VAL A 39 -13.61 11.34 10.04
N PRO A 40 -14.55 10.89 10.90
CA PRO A 40 -14.30 10.74 12.34
C PRO A 40 -13.05 9.95 12.72
N TYR A 41 -12.68 8.92 11.95
CA TYR A 41 -11.48 8.12 12.22
C TYR A 41 -10.17 8.79 11.81
N HIS A 42 -10.18 9.91 11.04
CA HIS A 42 -8.96 10.56 10.55
C HIS A 42 -8.06 11.00 11.71
N VAL A 43 -8.64 11.60 12.75
CA VAL A 43 -7.86 12.09 13.90
C VAL A 43 -7.24 10.94 14.72
N PRO A 44 -8.00 9.91 15.14
CA PRO A 44 -7.42 8.70 15.74
C PRO A 44 -6.33 8.06 14.88
N LEU A 45 -6.56 7.94 13.58
CA LEU A 45 -5.59 7.34 12.65
C LEU A 45 -4.30 8.16 12.56
N MET A 46 -4.40 9.50 12.51
CA MET A 46 -3.24 10.39 12.58
C MET A 46 -2.47 10.25 13.89
N ILE A 47 -3.16 10.09 15.03
CA ILE A 47 -2.52 9.84 16.33
C ILE A 47 -1.66 8.58 16.28
N ASP A 48 -2.21 7.50 15.74
CA ASP A 48 -1.51 6.21 15.64
C ASP A 48 -0.32 6.29 14.69
N ILE A 49 -0.50 6.89 13.50
CA ILE A 49 0.59 7.10 12.53
C ILE A 49 1.72 7.93 13.15
N PHE A 50 1.40 9.02 13.85
CA PHE A 50 2.42 9.85 14.50
C PHE A 50 3.10 9.13 15.66
N GLY A 51 2.35 8.28 16.37
CA GLY A 51 2.89 7.39 17.40
C GLY A 51 3.96 6.47 16.82
N VAL A 52 3.70 5.88 15.65
CA VAL A 52 4.65 5.02 14.95
C VAL A 52 5.81 5.83 14.39
N LEU A 53 5.57 6.88 13.61
CA LEU A 53 6.63 7.72 13.03
C LEU A 53 7.59 8.28 14.09
N ARG A 54 7.09 8.61 15.29
CA ARG A 54 7.93 9.04 16.41
C ARG A 54 8.76 7.90 17.00
N SER A 55 8.14 6.74 17.26
CA SER A 55 8.77 5.62 17.99
C SER A 55 9.68 4.77 17.10
N ARG A 56 9.25 4.58 15.86
CA ARG A 56 9.90 3.86 14.77
C ARG A 56 9.83 4.81 13.57
N GLY A 57 10.70 5.82 13.51
CA GLY A 57 10.92 6.46 12.22
C GLY A 57 11.35 5.39 11.21
N PRO A 58 11.20 5.63 9.90
CA PRO A 58 11.57 4.63 8.90
C PRO A 58 13.01 4.14 9.14
N ALA A 59 13.21 2.83 9.23
CA ALA A 59 14.47 2.17 9.63
C ALA A 59 14.87 2.28 11.13
N GLY A 60 13.91 2.50 12.04
CA GLY A 60 14.09 2.28 13.49
C GLY A 60 14.74 3.43 14.27
N ARG A 61 14.79 4.66 13.73
CA ARG A 61 15.29 5.84 14.46
C ARG A 61 14.15 6.79 14.85
N PRO A 62 14.08 7.26 16.12
CA PRO A 62 13.07 8.22 16.54
C PRO A 62 13.19 9.55 15.78
N ILE A 63 12.05 10.23 15.55
CA ILE A 63 11.97 11.58 14.96
C ILE A 63 11.80 12.60 16.09
N PRO A 64 12.84 13.35 16.51
CA PRO A 64 12.79 14.27 17.64
C PRO A 64 11.91 15.51 17.40
N GLU A 65 11.61 15.86 16.14
CA GLU A 65 10.81 17.05 15.81
C GLU A 65 9.32 16.90 16.17
N LEU A 66 8.84 15.69 16.48
CA LEU A 66 7.47 15.36 16.89
C LEU A 66 7.19 15.60 18.39
N THR A 67 7.78 16.63 18.99
CA THR A 67 7.81 16.88 20.46
C THR A 67 6.52 17.40 21.10
N GLY A 68 5.42 17.56 20.35
CA GLY A 68 4.09 17.86 20.90
C GLY A 68 3.00 17.03 20.26
N ARG A 69 2.53 15.96 20.94
CA ARG A 69 1.55 15.00 20.41
C ARG A 69 0.32 15.69 19.82
N GLU A 70 -0.33 16.53 20.63
CA GLU A 70 -1.57 17.22 20.26
C GLU A 70 -1.32 18.37 19.28
N ARG A 71 -0.25 19.15 19.50
CA ARG A 71 0.07 20.30 18.64
C ARG A 71 0.42 19.88 17.21
N ALA A 72 1.11 18.75 17.02
CA ALA A 72 1.42 18.23 15.69
C ALA A 72 0.15 17.83 14.93
N ILE A 73 -0.80 17.16 15.60
CA ILE A 73 -2.08 16.78 15.00
C ILE A 73 -2.89 18.02 14.63
N LEU A 74 -2.95 19.00 15.53
CA LEU A 74 -3.66 20.26 15.27
C LEU A 74 -3.01 21.04 14.12
N ALA A 75 -1.68 21.06 14.02
CA ALA A 75 -0.97 21.71 12.92
C ALA A 75 -1.28 21.03 11.58
N VAL A 76 -1.22 19.70 11.53
CA VAL A 76 -1.51 18.92 10.33
C VAL A 76 -2.98 19.03 9.91
N ALA A 77 -3.90 18.94 10.86
CA ALA A 77 -5.32 19.15 10.61
C ALA A 77 -5.57 20.57 10.07
N ARG A 78 -5.00 21.60 10.70
CA ARG A 78 -5.11 22.98 10.23
C ARG A 78 -4.58 23.14 8.81
N TYR A 79 -3.41 22.58 8.51
CA TYR A 79 -2.81 22.66 7.18
C TYR A 79 -3.73 22.01 6.13
N ALA A 80 -4.21 20.79 6.39
CA ALA A 80 -5.09 20.07 5.46
C ALA A 80 -6.42 20.81 5.23
N LEU A 81 -6.96 21.47 6.26
CA LEU A 81 -8.16 22.29 6.15
C LEU A 81 -7.91 23.58 5.36
N LEU A 82 -6.76 24.25 5.57
CA LEU A 82 -6.39 25.44 4.79
C LEU A 82 -6.14 25.08 3.32
N ASP A 83 -5.51 23.94 3.04
CA ASP A 83 -5.29 23.45 1.67
C ASP A 83 -6.61 23.29 0.90
N LEU A 84 -7.66 22.75 1.54
CA LEU A 84 -9.00 22.66 0.94
C LEU A 84 -9.58 24.05 0.60
N ILE A 85 -9.43 25.01 1.53
CA ILE A 85 -9.95 26.36 1.36
C ILE A 85 -9.19 27.11 0.25
N GLU A 86 -7.86 27.02 0.25
CA GLU A 86 -6.99 27.69 -0.73
C GLU A 86 -7.20 27.14 -2.16
N LYS A 87 -7.50 25.85 -2.28
CA LYS A 87 -7.86 25.21 -3.55
C LYS A 87 -9.30 25.50 -3.99
N GLY A 88 -10.11 26.17 -3.17
CA GLY A 88 -11.47 26.56 -3.51
C GLY A 88 -12.42 25.37 -3.64
N GLU A 89 -12.21 24.32 -2.85
CA GLU A 89 -13.00 23.09 -2.90
C GLU A 89 -14.47 23.32 -2.48
N ASP A 90 -15.39 22.65 -3.18
CA ASP A 90 -16.83 22.79 -2.94
C ASP A 90 -17.29 22.11 -1.65
N VAL A 91 -18.48 22.50 -1.18
CA VAL A 91 -19.16 21.80 -0.07
C VAL A 91 -19.38 20.34 -0.46
N GLY A 92 -18.90 19.44 0.39
CA GLY A 92 -18.85 18.01 0.16
C GLY A 92 -17.43 17.47 0.01
N ALA A 93 -16.42 18.32 -0.19
CA ALA A 93 -15.02 17.90 -0.20
C ALA A 93 -14.57 17.34 1.16
N LEU A 94 -13.71 16.34 1.12
CA LEU A 94 -13.15 15.67 2.29
C LEU A 94 -11.63 15.79 2.28
N VAL A 95 -11.06 15.83 3.48
CA VAL A 95 -9.61 15.71 3.65
C VAL A 95 -9.17 14.29 3.32
N THR A 96 -8.22 14.14 2.41
CA THR A 96 -7.64 12.87 2.01
C THR A 96 -6.23 12.69 2.58
N PHE A 97 -5.75 11.46 2.70
CA PHE A 97 -4.48 11.18 3.38
C PHE A 97 -3.24 11.59 2.58
N ASP A 98 -3.35 11.85 1.29
CA ASP A 98 -2.30 12.52 0.52
C ASP A 98 -2.09 13.97 0.98
N ARG A 99 -3.17 14.70 1.28
CA ARG A 99 -3.08 16.05 1.88
C ARG A 99 -2.52 16.01 3.29
N VAL A 100 -2.88 14.99 4.08
CA VAL A 100 -2.30 14.75 5.40
C VAL A 100 -0.80 14.47 5.30
N TYR A 101 -0.37 13.69 4.30
CA TYR A 101 1.05 13.46 4.03
C TYR A 101 1.78 14.77 3.72
N ASP A 102 1.21 15.62 2.86
CA ASP A 102 1.81 16.91 2.50
C ASP A 102 1.94 17.82 3.72
N ALA A 103 0.90 17.87 4.55
CA ALA A 103 0.93 18.56 5.83
C ALA A 103 2.06 18.06 6.75
N ILE A 104 2.26 16.74 6.87
CA ILE A 104 3.35 16.16 7.68
C ILE A 104 4.72 16.52 7.09
N SER A 105 4.85 16.46 5.76
CA SER A 105 6.11 16.76 5.06
C SER A 105 6.51 18.22 5.25
N GLU A 106 5.56 19.15 5.10
CA GLU A 106 5.81 20.58 5.20
C GLU A 106 5.94 21.07 6.65
N GLU A 107 4.98 20.72 7.52
CA GLU A 107 4.93 21.27 8.89
C GLU A 107 5.92 20.58 9.84
N LEU A 108 6.09 19.26 9.69
CA LEU A 108 6.84 18.47 10.67
C LEU A 108 8.24 18.10 10.18
N LYS A 109 8.52 18.25 8.87
CA LYS A 109 9.74 17.74 8.22
C LYS A 109 10.08 16.30 8.62
N ALA A 110 9.04 15.55 8.99
CA ALA A 110 9.16 14.23 9.60
C ALA A 110 9.33 13.14 8.54
N VAL A 111 9.09 13.46 7.27
CA VAL A 111 9.35 12.55 6.16
C VAL A 111 10.81 12.68 5.74
N ARG A 112 11.55 11.57 5.77
CA ARG A 112 12.98 11.55 5.36
C ARG A 112 13.11 11.78 3.86
N SER A 113 14.26 12.34 3.46
CA SER A 113 14.59 12.63 2.05
C SER A 113 14.49 11.42 1.12
N GLU A 114 14.74 10.21 1.63
CA GLU A 114 14.65 8.95 0.88
C GLU A 114 13.23 8.69 0.37
N TYR A 115 12.22 8.82 1.23
CA TYR A 115 10.81 8.67 0.84
C TYR A 115 10.32 9.86 0.01
N GLN A 116 10.79 11.07 0.30
CA GLN A 116 10.49 12.23 -0.55
C GLN A 116 11.03 12.05 -1.97
N ALA A 117 12.23 11.50 -2.13
CA ALA A 117 12.81 11.18 -3.43
C ALA A 117 11.98 10.09 -4.14
N LEU A 118 11.58 9.04 -3.43
CA LEU A 118 10.74 7.97 -3.98
C LEU A 118 9.38 8.49 -4.44
N ILE A 119 8.69 9.30 -3.61
CA ILE A 119 7.43 9.93 -3.98
C ILE A 119 7.62 10.87 -5.18
N SER A 120 8.74 11.62 -5.24
CA SER A 120 9.06 12.46 -6.40
C SER A 120 9.27 11.66 -7.69
N GLU A 121 9.87 10.47 -7.62
CA GLU A 121 9.96 9.55 -8.76
C GLU A 121 8.58 9.07 -9.21
N ILE A 122 7.70 8.73 -8.26
CA ILE A 122 6.33 8.31 -8.55
C ILE A 122 5.53 9.45 -9.19
N THR A 123 5.65 10.68 -8.70
CA THR A 123 5.02 11.86 -9.29
C THR A 123 5.39 12.01 -10.76
N LYS A 124 6.66 11.78 -11.12
CA LYS A 124 7.13 11.86 -12.52
C LYS A 124 6.56 10.77 -13.42
N ALA A 125 6.10 9.66 -12.84
CA ALA A 125 5.48 8.59 -13.61
C ALA A 125 4.02 8.85 -13.99
N GLY A 126 3.42 9.92 -13.48
CA GLY A 126 2.17 10.47 -13.98
C GLY A 126 0.91 9.88 -13.34
N GLU A 127 -0.07 9.59 -14.18
CA GLU A 127 -1.41 9.16 -13.79
C GLU A 127 -1.86 7.93 -14.58
N ILE A 128 -2.80 7.19 -13.99
CA ILE A 128 -3.48 6.04 -14.58
C ILE A 128 -4.97 6.19 -14.35
N GLU A 129 -5.76 5.91 -15.38
CA GLU A 129 -7.23 5.98 -15.34
C GLU A 129 -7.77 7.33 -14.80
N GLY A 130 -7.03 8.41 -15.06
CA GLY A 130 -7.35 9.76 -14.59
C GLY A 130 -7.04 10.03 -13.11
N MET A 131 -6.34 9.11 -12.43
CA MET A 131 -5.85 9.29 -11.06
C MET A 131 -4.33 9.33 -11.03
N LYS A 132 -3.76 10.36 -10.39
CA LYS A 132 -2.32 10.48 -10.18
C LYS A 132 -1.82 9.36 -9.28
N LEU A 133 -0.62 8.82 -9.57
CA LEU A 133 0.01 7.80 -8.74
C LEU A 133 0.46 8.35 -7.38
N GLU A 134 0.81 9.63 -7.34
CA GLU A 134 1.35 10.30 -6.15
C GLU A 134 0.40 10.26 -4.94
N PRO A 135 -0.89 10.66 -5.02
CA PRO A 135 -1.82 10.53 -3.91
C PRO A 135 -1.92 9.12 -3.34
N VAL A 136 -1.95 8.11 -4.22
CA VAL A 136 -2.03 6.69 -3.83
C VAL A 136 -0.76 6.27 -3.08
N ALA A 137 0.40 6.66 -3.58
CA ALA A 137 1.67 6.37 -2.93
C ALA A 137 1.80 7.05 -1.55
N LYS A 138 1.38 8.32 -1.43
CA LYS A 138 1.39 9.06 -0.15
C LYS A 138 0.46 8.42 0.89
N ALA A 139 -0.77 8.10 0.50
CA ALA A 139 -1.73 7.46 1.37
C ALA A 139 -1.28 6.06 1.81
N LEU A 140 -0.76 5.25 0.88
CA LEU A 140 -0.19 3.95 1.17
C LEU A 140 0.98 4.06 2.16
N PHE A 141 1.85 5.06 1.99
CA PHE A 141 3.01 5.28 2.88
C PHE A 141 2.58 5.56 4.32
N LEU A 142 1.49 6.32 4.51
CA LEU A 142 0.95 6.58 5.84
C LEU A 142 0.26 5.34 6.42
N LEU A 143 -0.56 4.66 5.62
CA LEU A 143 -1.33 3.51 6.07
C LEU A 143 -0.43 2.33 6.48
N GLN A 144 0.66 2.08 5.75
CA GLN A 144 1.61 1.02 6.11
C GLN A 144 2.28 1.23 7.47
N GLN A 145 2.36 2.46 8.00
CA GLN A 145 2.91 2.70 9.34
C GLN A 145 2.07 2.04 10.43
N VAL A 146 0.76 1.95 10.19
CA VAL A 146 -0.23 1.40 11.11
C VAL A 146 -0.79 0.08 10.59
N GLY A 147 0.00 -0.67 9.82
CA GLY A 147 -0.37 -1.97 9.23
C GLY A 147 -0.81 -3.02 10.26
N GLU A 148 -0.42 -2.87 11.54
CA GLU A 148 -0.89 -3.71 12.65
C GLU A 148 -2.35 -3.42 13.05
N VAL A 149 -2.85 -2.19 12.81
CA VAL A 149 -4.20 -1.74 13.17
C VAL A 149 -5.13 -1.81 11.95
N ILE A 150 -4.67 -1.32 10.80
CA ILE A 150 -5.44 -1.29 9.55
C ILE A 150 -4.58 -1.86 8.43
N SER A 151 -5.08 -2.88 7.75
CA SER A 151 -4.39 -3.45 6.60
C SER A 151 -4.39 -2.51 5.40
N SER A 152 -3.25 -2.40 4.71
CA SER A 152 -3.10 -1.63 3.48
C SER A 152 -3.72 -2.32 2.25
N THR A 153 -5.01 -2.65 2.33
CA THR A 153 -5.77 -3.23 1.20
C THR A 153 -6.20 -2.14 0.22
N THR A 154 -6.57 -2.51 -1.01
CA THR A 154 -7.12 -1.56 -1.99
C THR A 154 -8.30 -0.76 -1.43
N HIS A 155 -9.22 -1.44 -0.72
CA HIS A 155 -10.38 -0.79 -0.09
C HIS A 155 -9.96 0.25 0.95
N ASN A 156 -9.06 -0.09 1.87
CA ASN A 156 -8.64 0.82 2.93
C ASN A 156 -7.82 2.01 2.39
N VAL A 157 -6.99 1.79 1.37
CA VAL A 157 -6.30 2.88 0.66
C VAL A 157 -7.30 3.79 -0.06
N ALA A 158 -8.32 3.23 -0.71
CA ALA A 158 -9.37 4.00 -1.36
C ALA A 158 -10.22 4.79 -0.35
N ALA A 159 -10.47 4.21 0.82
CA ALA A 159 -11.23 4.83 1.91
C ALA A 159 -10.56 6.12 2.43
N ILE A 160 -9.25 6.09 2.70
CA ILE A 160 -8.48 7.28 3.12
C ILE A 160 -8.22 8.30 2.01
N LEU A 161 -8.47 7.92 0.76
CA LEU A 161 -8.38 8.78 -0.41
C LEU A 161 -9.75 9.20 -0.96
N TYR A 162 -10.84 8.93 -0.22
CA TYR A 162 -12.18 9.26 -0.68
C TYR A 162 -12.36 10.80 -0.72
N PRO A 163 -12.50 11.42 -1.91
CA PRO A 163 -12.20 12.84 -2.06
C PRO A 163 -13.39 13.76 -1.74
N SER A 164 -14.62 13.31 -1.97
CA SER A 164 -15.82 14.10 -1.71
C SER A 164 -17.08 13.24 -1.59
N LEU A 165 -18.11 13.80 -0.97
CA LEU A 165 -19.42 13.18 -0.84
C LEU A 165 -20.08 12.99 -2.20
N GLY A 166 -20.61 11.80 -2.45
CA GLY A 166 -21.36 11.48 -3.67
C GLY A 166 -20.52 10.95 -4.83
N VAL A 167 -19.22 10.73 -4.60
CA VAL A 167 -18.34 10.02 -5.53
C VAL A 167 -18.77 8.56 -5.65
N ASP A 168 -18.80 8.03 -6.87
CA ASP A 168 -19.04 6.61 -7.11
C ASP A 168 -17.90 5.80 -6.47
N GLN A 169 -18.25 5.06 -5.42
CA GLN A 169 -17.32 4.24 -4.67
C GLN A 169 -16.60 3.22 -5.53
N LYS A 170 -17.33 2.54 -6.43
CA LYS A 170 -16.77 1.43 -7.20
C LYS A 170 -15.77 1.95 -8.22
N GLU A 171 -16.11 3.05 -8.88
CA GLU A 171 -15.22 3.71 -9.84
C GLU A 171 -13.96 4.26 -9.14
N HIS A 172 -14.11 4.85 -7.95
CA HIS A 172 -12.97 5.34 -7.16
C HIS A 172 -12.04 4.21 -6.72
N GLU A 173 -12.59 3.11 -6.21
CA GLU A 173 -11.80 1.95 -5.78
C GLU A 173 -11.08 1.29 -6.97
N GLU A 174 -11.72 1.22 -8.15
CA GLU A 174 -11.10 0.72 -9.39
C GLU A 174 -9.89 1.57 -9.81
N ARG A 175 -10.02 2.90 -9.79
CA ARG A 175 -8.90 3.82 -10.08
C ARG A 175 -7.73 3.65 -9.10
N VAL A 176 -8.05 3.51 -7.81
CA VAL A 176 -7.03 3.27 -6.77
C VAL A 176 -6.35 1.93 -7.00
N ARG A 177 -7.10 0.88 -7.36
CA ARG A 177 -6.55 -0.43 -7.71
C ARG A 177 -5.57 -0.34 -8.89
N ALA A 178 -5.99 0.31 -9.98
CA ALA A 178 -5.14 0.48 -11.16
C ALA A 178 -3.84 1.23 -10.84
N CYS A 179 -3.90 2.24 -9.95
CA CYS A 179 -2.70 2.91 -9.46
C CYS A 179 -1.80 1.98 -8.66
N LEU A 180 -2.35 1.20 -7.71
CA LEU A 180 -1.59 0.24 -6.91
C LEU A 180 -0.92 -0.84 -7.78
N GLU A 181 -1.64 -1.37 -8.78
CA GLU A 181 -1.10 -2.35 -9.73
C GLU A 181 0.08 -1.79 -10.54
N GLU A 182 0.01 -0.52 -10.96
CA GLU A 182 1.13 0.12 -11.65
C GLU A 182 2.32 0.38 -10.70
N LEU A 183 2.06 0.71 -9.43
CA LEU A 183 3.13 0.83 -8.43
C LEU A 183 3.85 -0.51 -8.21
N VAL A 184 3.11 -1.63 -8.23
CA VAL A 184 3.68 -2.99 -8.18
C VAL A 184 4.48 -3.28 -9.44
N LYS A 185 3.93 -3.02 -10.62
CA LYS A 185 4.59 -3.25 -11.91
C LYS A 185 5.90 -2.47 -12.09
N LYS A 186 6.02 -1.31 -11.44
CA LYS A 186 7.24 -0.49 -11.45
C LYS A 186 8.20 -0.80 -10.30
N ASN A 187 7.94 -1.88 -9.55
CA ASN A 187 8.74 -2.35 -8.41
C ASN A 187 8.92 -1.27 -7.32
N TRP A 188 7.92 -0.42 -7.09
CA TRP A 188 7.90 0.48 -5.93
C TRP A 188 7.22 -0.15 -4.73
N THR A 189 6.19 -0.95 -4.99
CA THR A 189 5.39 -1.64 -3.99
C THR A 189 5.34 -3.12 -4.28
N THR A 190 5.03 -3.92 -3.27
CA THR A 190 4.66 -5.33 -3.44
C THR A 190 3.27 -5.57 -2.89
N GLU A 191 2.60 -6.58 -3.43
CA GLU A 191 1.33 -7.09 -2.93
C GLU A 191 1.55 -8.49 -2.34
N GLU A 192 1.21 -8.66 -1.06
CA GLU A 192 1.24 -9.94 -0.37
C GLU A 192 -0.13 -10.16 0.31
N GLU A 193 -0.85 -11.22 -0.07
CA GLU A 193 -2.17 -11.55 0.48
C GLU A 193 -3.19 -10.39 0.39
N GLY A 194 -3.18 -9.63 -0.71
CA GLY A 194 -4.07 -8.47 -0.90
C GLY A 194 -3.69 -7.23 -0.11
N LYS A 195 -2.50 -7.20 0.51
CA LYS A 195 -1.96 -6.06 1.25
C LYS A 195 -0.78 -5.46 0.50
N TYR A 196 -0.77 -4.15 0.37
CA TYR A 196 0.28 -3.41 -0.30
C TYR A 196 1.29 -2.83 0.71
N ARG A 197 2.57 -2.87 0.37
CA ARG A 197 3.63 -2.18 1.11
C ARG A 197 4.70 -1.66 0.16
N PHE A 198 5.43 -0.62 0.58
CA PHE A 198 6.62 -0.22 -0.14
C PHE A 198 7.73 -1.27 -0.02
N LEU A 199 8.46 -1.46 -1.12
CA LEU A 199 9.71 -2.20 -1.11
C LEU A 199 10.81 -1.35 -0.49
N SER A 200 11.69 -1.99 0.28
CA SER A 200 12.94 -1.38 0.70
C SER A 200 13.87 -1.16 -0.50
N GLU A 201 14.87 -0.29 -0.36
CA GLU A 201 15.87 -0.04 -1.42
C GLU A 201 16.58 -1.33 -1.88
N VAL A 202 16.86 -2.23 -0.93
CA VAL A 202 17.49 -3.54 -1.21
C VAL A 202 16.54 -4.43 -2.00
N GLU A 203 15.28 -4.55 -1.57
CA GLU A 203 14.28 -5.35 -2.30
C GLU A 203 14.02 -4.79 -3.71
N ARG A 204 13.91 -3.46 -3.85
CA ARG A 204 13.71 -2.82 -5.16
C ARG A 204 14.89 -3.08 -6.11
N THR A 205 16.12 -3.00 -5.61
CA THR A 205 17.32 -3.31 -6.40
C THR A 205 17.32 -4.77 -6.82
N PHE A 206 16.94 -5.67 -5.92
CA PHE A 206 16.83 -7.10 -6.19
C PHE A 206 15.79 -7.41 -7.29
N GLU A 207 14.58 -6.85 -7.19
CA GLU A 207 13.54 -7.01 -8.23
C GLU A 207 14.00 -6.47 -9.59
N GLN A 208 14.64 -5.30 -9.61
CA GLN A 208 15.20 -4.74 -10.84
C GLN A 208 16.30 -5.61 -11.45
N ASP A 209 17.09 -6.29 -10.62
CA ASP A 209 18.16 -7.17 -11.09
C ASP A 209 17.60 -8.51 -11.59
N ILE A 210 16.50 -9.00 -11.00
CA ILE A 210 15.73 -10.13 -11.54
C ILE A 210 15.16 -9.79 -12.91
N ASP A 211 14.54 -8.62 -13.08
CA ASP A 211 13.96 -8.20 -14.37
C ASP A 211 15.02 -8.08 -15.47
N LYS A 212 16.24 -7.67 -15.12
CA LYS A 212 17.37 -7.60 -16.05
C LYS A 212 17.95 -8.98 -16.38
N GLN A 213 17.79 -9.97 -15.49
CA GLN A 213 18.18 -11.34 -15.78
C GLN A 213 17.21 -11.96 -16.79
N THR A 214 17.52 -11.75 -18.07
CA THR A 214 16.97 -12.56 -19.15
C THR A 214 17.41 -14.00 -18.94
N VAL A 215 16.53 -14.81 -18.34
CA VAL A 215 16.72 -16.26 -18.29
C VAL A 215 16.73 -16.76 -19.72
N ARG A 216 17.92 -16.89 -20.32
CA ARG A 216 18.10 -17.47 -21.65
C ARG A 216 17.45 -18.85 -21.64
N ALA A 217 16.62 -19.15 -22.65
CA ALA A 217 15.90 -20.44 -22.76
C ALA A 217 16.83 -21.66 -22.55
N ARG A 218 18.08 -21.55 -23.01
CA ARG A 218 19.15 -22.53 -22.80
C ARG A 218 19.40 -22.89 -21.33
N ASN A 219 19.29 -21.94 -20.40
CA ASN A 219 19.52 -22.20 -18.97
C ASN A 219 18.36 -23.00 -18.34
N LYS A 220 17.13 -22.84 -18.86
CA LYS A 220 15.97 -23.64 -18.40
C LYS A 220 16.06 -25.08 -18.90
N GLU A 221 16.49 -25.28 -20.15
CA GLU A 221 16.70 -26.62 -20.72
C GLU A 221 17.78 -27.39 -19.97
N VAL A 222 18.92 -26.75 -19.69
CA VAL A 222 20.02 -27.37 -18.93
C VAL A 222 19.56 -27.75 -17.51
N LEU A 223 18.85 -26.86 -16.82
CA LEU A 223 18.36 -27.14 -15.46
C LEU A 223 17.29 -28.23 -15.44
N ALA A 224 16.37 -28.22 -16.40
CA ALA A 224 15.35 -29.27 -16.56
C ALA A 224 15.99 -30.64 -16.86
N PHE A 225 17.03 -30.66 -17.69
CA PHE A 225 17.79 -31.87 -17.99
C PHE A 225 18.55 -32.39 -16.78
N GLU A 226 19.11 -31.51 -15.95
CA GLU A 226 19.83 -31.87 -14.73
C GLU A 226 18.89 -32.46 -13.66
N ILE A 227 17.73 -31.84 -13.43
CA ILE A 227 16.69 -32.36 -12.53
C ILE A 227 16.16 -33.71 -13.03
N ALA A 228 15.90 -33.82 -14.34
CA ALA A 228 15.47 -35.08 -14.95
C ALA A 228 16.54 -36.17 -14.79
N LYS A 229 17.82 -35.85 -14.98
CA LYS A 229 18.96 -36.76 -14.81
C LYS A 229 19.10 -37.24 -13.37
N GLU A 230 18.86 -36.38 -12.37
CA GLU A 230 18.86 -36.79 -10.96
C GLU A 230 17.66 -37.68 -10.61
N GLY A 231 16.45 -37.33 -11.06
CA GLY A 231 15.26 -38.16 -10.86
C GLY A 231 15.37 -39.53 -11.53
N LEU A 232 15.97 -39.58 -12.73
CA LEU A 232 16.23 -40.79 -13.49
C LEU A 232 17.33 -41.67 -12.84
N LYS A 233 18.34 -41.09 -12.19
CA LYS A 233 19.35 -41.83 -11.42
C LYS A 233 18.79 -42.53 -10.18
N ALA A 234 17.66 -42.07 -9.65
CA ALA A 234 16.99 -42.71 -8.52
C ALA A 234 16.28 -44.03 -8.92
N ILE A 235 16.00 -44.23 -10.22
CA ILE A 235 15.42 -45.45 -10.77
C ILE A 235 16.52 -46.49 -10.96
N ARG A 236 16.96 -47.11 -9.87
CA ARG A 236 17.98 -48.18 -9.91
C ARG A 236 17.38 -49.57 -10.10
N LYS A 237 16.14 -49.78 -9.66
CA LYS A 237 15.49 -51.10 -9.67
C LYS A 237 14.08 -51.01 -10.21
N TYR A 238 13.81 -51.79 -11.26
CA TYR A 238 12.48 -51.96 -11.82
C TYR A 238 11.97 -53.36 -11.47
N ASN A 239 10.74 -53.44 -10.95
CA ASN A 239 10.13 -54.69 -10.52
C ASN A 239 9.12 -55.13 -11.57
N TYR A 240 9.43 -56.20 -12.30
CA TYR A 240 8.54 -56.76 -13.31
C TYR A 240 8.19 -58.19 -12.93
N GLU A 241 6.90 -58.50 -12.85
CA GLU A 241 6.36 -59.82 -12.48
C GLU A 241 7.03 -60.43 -11.23
N GLY A 242 7.22 -59.61 -10.18
CA GLY A 242 7.76 -60.06 -8.90
C GLY A 242 9.27 -60.31 -8.87
N ARG A 243 10.01 -59.96 -9.93
CA ARG A 243 11.47 -60.01 -9.97
C ARG A 243 12.06 -58.62 -10.15
N ALA A 244 13.05 -58.31 -9.32
CA ALA A 244 13.75 -57.03 -9.35
C ALA A 244 14.91 -57.08 -10.35
N PHE A 245 14.92 -56.16 -11.30
CA PHE A 245 15.98 -55.99 -12.29
C PHE A 245 16.74 -54.70 -12.01
N ASP A 246 18.08 -54.77 -12.03
CA ASP A 246 18.91 -53.57 -12.00
C ASP A 246 18.86 -52.90 -13.38
N VAL A 247 18.43 -51.64 -13.39
CA VAL A 247 18.30 -50.86 -14.63
C VAL A 247 19.57 -50.03 -14.83
N HIS A 248 20.30 -50.34 -15.89
CA HIS A 248 21.41 -49.51 -16.37
C HIS A 248 20.91 -48.59 -17.47
N MET A 249 20.86 -47.29 -17.17
CA MET A 249 20.45 -46.26 -18.12
C MET A 249 21.65 -45.45 -18.58
N TRP A 250 21.75 -45.27 -19.89
CA TRP A 250 22.74 -44.43 -20.56
C TRP A 250 21.97 -43.28 -21.20
N ILE A 251 22.37 -42.05 -20.88
CA ILE A 251 21.81 -40.83 -21.49
C ILE A 251 22.88 -40.33 -22.46
N ASP A 252 22.52 -40.22 -23.73
CA ASP A 252 23.40 -39.71 -24.78
C ASP A 252 23.32 -38.18 -24.78
N ASP A 253 24.47 -37.51 -24.65
CA ASP A 253 24.56 -36.05 -24.63
C ASP A 253 24.69 -35.57 -26.09
N GLN A 254 23.58 -35.09 -26.69
CA GLN A 254 23.62 -34.29 -27.93
C GLN A 254 23.66 -32.79 -27.61
#